data_AF-A0A3B0R8W8-F1
#
_entry.id   AF-A0A3B0R8W8-F1
#
_cell.length_a   1.000
_cell.length_b   1.000
_cell.length_c   1.000
_cell.angle_alpha   90.00
_cell.angle_beta   90.00
_cell.angle_gamma   90.00
#
_symmetry.space_group_name_H-M   'P 1'
#
loop_
_entity.id
_entity.type
_entity.pdbx_description
1 polymer ?
#
loop_
_entity_poly.entity_id
_entity_poly.type
_entity_poly.pdbx_seq_one_letter_code
_entity_poly.pdbx_strand_id
1 'polypeptide(L)'
;MLVAMLALFSLPASAQEKIVGAGFAEASIELIDVLQVVDSNNAQVAIDVPADATGQKIRMNLQATTSATPHRWAIFTLSNPDLVARDFVLQIPRQGFIGSGVLWPKPGAVRILSLTASTGPVPVLLGNQNAQNYALSIAAGGTTSFALELSGVLLQKATLWHRQAFDAQAGQLAFFNGVVLGIAFLLGVAIISMFVVRPMAIFPATGLFAWSIIGFMLLNAGVLSLVTSPAIEQAYEPVIRAVVESLMLIGLSLSLVTVLQLAKNAPFGNALFWMSAIAGFGFVGLGFVEPLTASGLARISFAGVAALGLLTCLILWSRNISRAGSSLMVWFIV
;
A
#
# COMPACT_ATOMS: atom_id res chain seq x y z
N MET A 1 -31.01 18.82 -63.43
CA MET A 1 -31.45 17.74 -62.52
C MET A 1 -30.23 17.32 -61.70
N LEU A 2 -29.99 18.00 -60.57
CA LEU A 2 -30.37 17.60 -59.20
C LEU A 2 -29.42 16.52 -58.64
N VAL A 3 -28.51 16.89 -57.73
CA VAL A 3 -28.58 16.66 -56.25
C VAL A 3 -27.95 15.30 -55.89
N ALA A 4 -27.09 15.10 -54.89
CA ALA A 4 -26.65 15.92 -53.76
C ALA A 4 -25.24 15.48 -53.32
N MET A 5 -24.51 16.45 -52.78
CA MET A 5 -23.26 16.33 -52.05
C MET A 5 -23.56 15.75 -50.65
N LEU A 6 -23.08 14.54 -50.36
CA LEU A 6 -23.19 13.94 -49.02
C LEU A 6 -21.99 14.41 -48.17
N ALA A 7 -22.15 15.57 -47.54
CA ALA A 7 -21.29 16.00 -46.45
C ALA A 7 -21.69 15.20 -45.19
N LEU A 8 -20.84 14.25 -44.80
CA LEU A 8 -20.89 13.65 -43.47
C LEU A 8 -20.61 14.75 -42.44
N PHE A 9 -21.68 15.27 -41.84
CA PHE A 9 -21.60 16.05 -40.62
C PHE A 9 -21.19 15.11 -39.48
N SER A 10 -19.90 15.11 -39.14
CA SER A 10 -19.42 14.62 -37.86
C SER A 10 -19.92 15.58 -36.78
N LEU A 11 -21.05 15.27 -36.16
CA LEU A 11 -21.49 15.95 -34.94
C LEU A 11 -20.43 15.72 -33.86
N PRO A 12 -19.91 16.77 -33.20
CA PRO A 12 -19.04 16.57 -32.05
C PRO A 12 -19.85 15.84 -30.98
N ALA A 13 -19.34 14.70 -30.54
CA ALA A 13 -19.88 13.98 -29.40
C ALA A 13 -19.86 14.92 -28.19
N SER A 14 -21.03 15.41 -27.79
CA SER A 14 -21.19 16.05 -26.49
C SER A 14 -21.03 14.96 -25.43
N ALA A 15 -19.81 14.80 -24.95
CA ALA A 15 -19.56 14.04 -23.73
C ALA A 15 -20.37 14.71 -22.62
N GLN A 16 -21.35 13.99 -22.07
CA GLN A 16 -22.07 14.44 -20.88
C GLN A 16 -21.07 14.60 -19.75
N GLU A 17 -20.67 15.84 -19.46
CA GLU A 17 -19.87 16.20 -18.29
C GLU A 17 -20.68 15.89 -17.04
N LYS A 18 -20.37 14.79 -16.38
CA LYS A 18 -21.05 14.38 -15.15
C LYS A 18 -20.39 15.11 -13.98
N ILE A 19 -21.09 16.13 -13.47
CA ILE A 19 -20.64 16.92 -12.31
C ILE A 19 -20.94 16.14 -11.03
N VAL A 20 -19.93 15.94 -10.19
CA VAL A 20 -20.09 15.30 -8.89
C VAL A 20 -20.38 16.35 -7.82
N GLY A 21 -21.45 16.14 -7.06
CA GLY A 21 -21.83 17.01 -5.96
C GLY A 21 -20.91 16.89 -4.74
N ALA A 22 -20.50 18.04 -4.23
CA ALA A 22 -19.72 18.33 -3.03
C ALA A 22 -20.15 17.58 -1.75
N GLY A 23 -21.45 17.38 -1.60
CA GLY A 23 -22.13 16.99 -0.36
C GLY A 23 -22.67 15.57 -0.36
N PHE A 24 -21.92 14.60 -0.90
CA PHE A 24 -22.31 13.20 -0.82
C PHE A 24 -22.35 12.73 0.65
N ALA A 25 -23.34 11.90 1.01
CA ALA A 25 -23.54 11.47 2.40
C ALA A 25 -22.50 10.43 2.88
N GLU A 26 -21.89 9.72 1.94
CA GLU A 26 -20.92 8.65 2.23
C GLU A 26 -19.54 9.21 2.60
N ALA A 27 -18.72 8.38 3.27
CA ALA A 27 -17.34 8.76 3.62
C ALA A 27 -16.47 8.99 2.37
N SER A 28 -16.74 8.22 1.31
CA SER A 28 -16.08 8.32 0.02
C SER A 28 -16.97 7.84 -1.11
N ILE A 29 -16.62 8.24 -2.33
CA ILE A 29 -17.28 7.82 -3.57
C ILE A 29 -16.25 7.39 -4.60
N GLU A 30 -16.63 6.47 -5.49
CA GLU A 30 -15.80 6.06 -6.61
C GLU A 30 -16.03 6.98 -7.82
N LEU A 31 -14.95 7.48 -8.40
CA LEU A 31 -14.98 8.43 -9.51
C LEU A 31 -14.90 7.76 -10.89
N ILE A 32 -14.71 6.44 -10.96
CA ILE A 32 -14.40 5.77 -12.23
C ILE A 32 -15.47 5.98 -13.30
N ASP A 33 -16.75 5.95 -12.91
CA ASP A 33 -17.90 6.13 -13.79
C ASP A 33 -18.18 7.61 -14.15
N VAL A 34 -17.36 8.53 -13.62
CA VAL A 34 -17.51 9.98 -13.80
C VAL A 34 -16.28 10.58 -14.48
N LEU A 35 -15.18 9.83 -14.59
CA LEU A 35 -13.97 10.29 -15.25
C LEU A 35 -14.19 10.42 -16.76
N GLN A 36 -13.96 11.62 -17.27
CA GLN A 36 -13.87 11.88 -18.70
C GLN A 36 -12.42 11.72 -19.15
N VAL A 37 -12.19 10.89 -20.15
CA VAL A 37 -10.83 10.64 -20.67
C VAL A 37 -10.62 11.46 -21.93
N VAL A 38 -9.52 12.20 -21.97
CA VAL A 38 -9.08 12.99 -23.12
C VAL A 38 -7.71 12.50 -23.55
N ASP A 39 -7.60 12.05 -24.79
CA ASP A 39 -6.35 11.65 -25.42
C ASP A 39 -5.91 12.73 -26.43
N SER A 40 -4.63 13.08 -26.42
CA SER A 40 -4.04 13.99 -27.41
C SER A 40 -2.61 13.61 -27.76
N ASN A 41 -2.23 13.86 -29.01
CA ASN A 41 -0.85 13.75 -29.45
C ASN A 41 -0.04 15.02 -29.20
N ASN A 42 -0.71 16.11 -28.83
CA ASN A 42 -0.06 17.39 -28.51
C ASN A 42 0.20 17.49 -27.00
N ALA A 43 1.39 17.96 -26.64
CA ALA A 43 1.77 18.19 -25.24
C ALA A 43 0.99 19.33 -24.56
N GLN A 44 0.35 20.20 -25.32
CA GLN A 44 -0.55 21.24 -24.81
C GLN A 44 -1.95 21.05 -25.38
N VAL A 45 -2.94 21.03 -24.51
CA VAL A 45 -4.35 20.86 -24.88
C VAL A 45 -5.18 21.83 -24.07
N ALA A 46 -6.04 22.58 -24.74
CA ALA A 46 -7.05 23.39 -24.08
C ALA A 46 -8.38 22.64 -24.12
N ILE A 47 -8.95 22.35 -22.96
CA ILE A 47 -10.27 21.75 -22.84
C ILE A 47 -11.25 22.77 -22.27
N ASP A 48 -12.47 22.76 -22.75
CA ASP A 48 -13.54 23.50 -22.11
C ASP A 48 -14.09 22.62 -20.99
N VAL A 49 -14.17 23.14 -19.78
CA VAL A 49 -14.68 22.46 -18.58
C VAL A 49 -15.97 23.13 -18.09
N PRO A 50 -16.79 22.41 -17.28
CA PRO A 50 -18.06 22.92 -16.80
C PRO A 50 -17.91 24.29 -16.13
N ALA A 51 -18.94 25.11 -16.29
CA ALA A 51 -18.93 26.47 -15.80
C ALA A 51 -18.78 26.55 -14.28
N ASP A 52 -18.10 27.61 -13.83
CA ASP A 52 -18.13 27.99 -12.42
C ASP A 52 -19.52 28.53 -12.02
N ALA A 53 -19.66 28.99 -10.78
CA ALA A 53 -20.90 29.57 -10.26
C ALA A 53 -21.48 30.73 -11.10
N THR A 54 -20.70 31.30 -12.03
CA THR A 54 -21.09 32.43 -12.90
C THR A 54 -21.65 31.99 -14.25
N GLY A 55 -21.62 30.69 -14.58
CA GLY A 55 -22.19 30.15 -15.82
C GLY A 55 -21.29 30.29 -17.06
N GLN A 56 -20.06 30.80 -16.92
CA GLN A 56 -19.07 30.80 -18.01
C GLN A 56 -18.28 29.50 -18.07
N LYS A 57 -18.19 28.90 -19.26
CA LYS A 57 -17.27 27.79 -19.52
C LYS A 57 -15.83 28.26 -19.35
N ILE A 58 -15.08 27.57 -18.50
CA ILE A 58 -13.67 27.86 -18.27
C ILE A 58 -12.87 27.02 -19.27
N ARG A 59 -11.88 27.64 -19.92
CA ARG A 59 -10.91 26.92 -20.74
C ARG A 59 -9.71 26.55 -19.89
N MET A 60 -9.54 25.27 -19.63
CA MET A 60 -8.45 24.72 -18.85
C MET A 60 -7.31 24.30 -19.79
N ASN A 61 -6.14 24.91 -19.60
CA ASN A 61 -4.94 24.56 -20.34
C ASN A 61 -4.21 23.42 -19.61
N LEU A 62 -4.08 22.29 -20.30
CA LEU A 62 -3.36 21.12 -19.85
C LEU A 62 -1.99 21.10 -20.53
N GLN A 63 -0.97 20.82 -19.72
CA GLN A 63 0.40 20.66 -20.18
C GLN A 63 0.89 19.29 -19.76
N ALA A 64 1.36 18.49 -20.73
CA ALA A 64 1.96 17.20 -20.48
C ALA A 64 3.35 17.37 -19.86
N THR A 65 3.64 16.53 -18.87
CA THR A 65 4.94 16.43 -18.22
C THR A 65 5.86 15.45 -18.97
N THR A 66 5.27 14.44 -19.61
CA THR A 66 6.02 13.45 -20.40
C THR A 66 6.09 13.83 -21.87
N SER A 67 7.13 13.35 -22.57
CA SER A 67 7.25 13.42 -24.03
C SER A 67 6.64 12.21 -24.76
N ALA A 68 6.21 11.18 -24.01
CA ALA A 68 5.60 9.99 -24.58
C ALA A 68 4.18 10.26 -25.05
N THR A 69 3.86 9.89 -26.30
CA THR A 69 2.53 10.01 -26.90
C THR A 69 1.84 8.64 -27.01
N PRO A 70 0.50 8.56 -26.93
CA PRO A 70 -0.44 9.67 -26.71
C PRO A 70 -0.44 10.16 -25.25
N HIS A 71 -0.61 11.48 -25.05
CA HIS A 71 -0.86 12.06 -23.74
C HIS A 71 -2.32 11.82 -23.36
N ARG A 72 -2.53 11.35 -22.14
CA ARG A 72 -3.84 10.97 -21.63
C ARG A 72 -4.16 11.73 -20.37
N TRP A 73 -5.30 12.39 -20.33
CA TRP A 73 -5.83 13.03 -19.13
C TRP A 73 -7.14 12.40 -18.71
N ALA A 74 -7.33 12.23 -17.40
CA ALA A 74 -8.62 11.91 -16.82
C ALA A 74 -9.13 13.14 -16.06
N ILE A 75 -10.31 13.63 -16.45
CA ILE A 75 -10.90 14.85 -15.93
C ILE A 75 -12.15 14.50 -15.15
N PHE A 76 -12.32 15.13 -14.00
CA PHE A 76 -13.55 15.08 -13.23
C PHE A 76 -13.85 16.47 -12.67
N THR A 77 -15.13 16.76 -12.47
CA THR A 77 -15.59 18.05 -11.98
C THR A 77 -16.35 17.88 -10.68
N LEU A 78 -15.99 18.69 -9.69
CA LEU A 78 -16.66 18.75 -8.40
C LEU A 78 -17.35 20.10 -8.23
N SER A 79 -18.59 20.09 -7.75
CA SER A 79 -19.37 21.30 -7.46
C SER A 79 -19.77 21.35 -6.00
N ASN A 80 -19.38 22.40 -5.29
CA ASN A 80 -19.69 22.61 -3.88
C ASN A 80 -20.81 23.66 -3.73
N PRO A 81 -22.06 23.26 -3.48
CA PRO A 81 -23.17 24.22 -3.32
C PRO A 81 -23.15 24.96 -1.97
N ASP A 82 -22.33 24.54 -1.02
CA ASP A 82 -22.34 25.13 0.33
C ASP A 82 -21.59 26.46 0.38
N LEU A 83 -21.94 27.28 1.36
CA LEU A 83 -21.31 28.56 1.66
C LEU A 83 -19.95 28.44 2.36
N VAL A 84 -19.45 27.22 2.56
CA VAL A 84 -18.17 26.92 3.19
C VAL A 84 -17.33 26.07 2.26
N ALA A 85 -16.02 26.33 2.23
CA ALA A 85 -15.08 25.51 1.47
C ALA A 85 -15.06 24.07 2.00
N ARG A 86 -14.82 23.12 1.09
CA ARG A 86 -14.70 21.70 1.43
C ARG A 86 -13.40 21.10 0.93
N ASP A 87 -12.79 20.31 1.80
CA ASP A 87 -11.54 19.62 1.52
C ASP A 87 -11.79 18.13 1.29
N PHE A 88 -11.11 17.61 0.28
CA PHE A 88 -11.19 16.21 -0.13
C PHE A 88 -9.80 15.59 -0.25
N VAL A 89 -9.77 14.27 -0.24
CA VAL A 89 -8.59 13.49 -0.58
C VAL A 89 -8.94 12.59 -1.76
N LEU A 90 -8.31 12.84 -2.89
CA LEU A 90 -8.35 11.92 -4.02
C LEU A 90 -7.32 10.82 -3.77
N GLN A 91 -7.80 9.62 -3.50
CA GLN A 91 -6.97 8.44 -3.30
C GLN A 91 -6.99 7.59 -4.57
N ILE A 92 -5.80 7.37 -5.13
CA ILE A 92 -5.60 6.50 -6.28
C ILE A 92 -4.62 5.40 -5.88
N PRO A 93 -5.08 4.15 -5.73
CA PRO A 93 -4.22 3.06 -5.33
C PRO A 93 -3.17 2.82 -6.42
N ARG A 94 -1.92 2.58 -6.00
CA ARG A 94 -0.93 2.05 -6.93
C ARG A 94 -1.39 0.64 -7.30
N GLN A 95 -1.51 0.34 -8.59
CA GLN A 95 -2.02 -0.97 -9.01
C GLN A 95 -1.16 -2.11 -8.48
N GLY A 96 -1.82 -3.12 -7.90
CA GLY A 96 -1.22 -4.38 -7.48
C GLY A 96 -1.60 -5.55 -8.40
N PHE A 97 -0.74 -6.58 -8.36
CA PHE A 97 -0.88 -7.97 -8.81
C PHE A 97 -0.93 -8.30 -10.31
N ILE A 98 -1.50 -7.49 -11.22
CA ILE A 98 -1.48 -7.85 -12.65
C ILE A 98 -0.11 -7.48 -13.25
N GLY A 99 0.74 -8.49 -13.46
CA GLY A 99 2.10 -8.33 -14.02
C GLY A 99 3.18 -7.93 -13.00
N SER A 100 2.80 -7.74 -11.74
CA SER A 100 3.72 -7.59 -10.61
C SER A 100 3.99 -8.99 -10.06
N GLY A 101 5.08 -9.62 -10.53
CA GLY A 101 5.35 -11.04 -10.25
C GLY A 101 5.26 -11.39 -8.76
N VAL A 102 4.85 -12.64 -8.48
CA VAL A 102 4.61 -13.14 -7.10
C VAL A 102 5.85 -13.03 -6.20
N LEU A 103 7.05 -13.14 -6.78
CA LEU A 103 8.32 -13.20 -6.05
C LEU A 103 9.00 -11.83 -5.89
N TRP A 104 8.82 -10.93 -6.86
CA TRP A 104 9.30 -9.54 -6.81
C TRP A 104 8.19 -8.62 -7.28
N PRO A 105 7.32 -8.16 -6.36
CA PRO A 105 6.28 -7.22 -6.71
C PRO A 105 6.97 -5.93 -7.16
N LYS A 106 6.88 -5.63 -8.46
CA LYS A 106 7.24 -4.31 -8.96
C LYS A 106 6.27 -3.32 -8.30
N PRO A 107 6.76 -2.24 -7.68
CA PRO A 107 5.88 -1.19 -7.16
C PRO A 107 4.94 -0.78 -8.30
N GLY A 108 3.64 -0.76 -8.01
CA GLY A 108 2.64 -0.36 -9.00
C GLY A 108 3.08 0.93 -9.67
N ALA A 109 3.19 0.92 -11.00
CA ALA A 109 3.72 2.05 -11.75
C ALA A 109 2.98 3.33 -11.34
N VAL A 110 3.73 4.43 -11.20
CA VAL A 110 3.18 5.76 -10.97
C VAL A 110 2.21 6.06 -12.11
N ARG A 111 0.93 6.20 -11.77
CA ARG A 111 -0.14 6.40 -12.76
C ARG A 111 -0.37 7.86 -13.04
N ILE A 112 -0.23 8.71 -12.02
CA ILE A 112 -0.45 10.14 -12.15
C ILE A 112 0.90 10.84 -12.22
N LEU A 113 1.12 11.49 -13.35
CA LEU A 113 2.31 12.31 -13.60
C LEU A 113 2.12 13.72 -13.03
N SER A 114 0.95 14.30 -13.26
CA SER A 114 0.58 15.64 -12.79
C SER A 114 -0.91 15.72 -12.48
N LEU A 115 -1.26 16.64 -11.58
CA LEU A 115 -2.65 16.96 -11.23
C LEU A 115 -2.82 18.47 -11.28
N THR A 116 -3.72 18.92 -12.15
CA THR A 116 -4.02 20.35 -12.35
C THR A 116 -5.45 20.63 -11.94
N ALA A 117 -5.69 21.76 -11.29
CA ALA A 117 -7.02 22.26 -10.98
C ALA A 117 -7.35 23.45 -11.89
N SER A 118 -8.61 23.58 -12.31
CA SER A 118 -9.07 24.73 -13.10
C SER A 118 -9.08 26.02 -12.28
N THR A 119 -9.43 25.90 -10.99
CA THR A 119 -9.62 27.00 -10.05
C THR A 119 -9.22 26.56 -8.65
N GLY A 120 -8.81 27.50 -7.78
CA GLY A 120 -8.46 27.21 -6.40
C GLY A 120 -7.00 26.80 -6.17
N PRO A 121 -6.67 26.29 -4.98
CA PRO A 121 -5.29 25.95 -4.62
C PRO A 121 -4.79 24.75 -5.42
N VAL A 122 -3.48 24.77 -5.71
CA VAL A 122 -2.82 23.66 -6.41
C VAL A 122 -2.90 22.40 -5.56
N PRO A 123 -3.38 21.27 -6.12
CA PRO A 123 -3.44 20.01 -5.41
C PRO A 123 -2.07 19.57 -4.88
N VAL A 124 -2.05 19.09 -3.64
CA VAL A 124 -0.80 18.67 -2.98
C VAL A 124 -0.78 17.16 -2.82
N LEU A 125 0.32 16.51 -3.24
CA LEU A 125 0.51 15.08 -3.02
C LEU A 125 0.77 14.81 -1.53
N LEU A 126 -0.11 14.05 -0.91
CA LEU A 126 0.03 13.49 0.43
C LEU A 126 0.80 12.17 0.32
N GLY A 127 1.98 12.12 0.93
CA GLY A 127 2.85 10.95 0.87
C GLY A 127 2.16 9.68 1.40
N ASN A 128 2.23 8.58 0.64
CA ASN A 128 1.87 7.24 1.09
C ASN A 128 2.58 6.20 0.18
N GLN A 129 3.04 5.10 0.78
CA GLN A 129 3.75 4.04 0.05
C GLN A 129 2.83 3.25 -0.90
N ASN A 130 1.54 3.12 -0.59
CA ASN A 130 0.61 2.22 -1.29
C ASN A 130 -0.38 2.92 -2.24
N ALA A 131 -0.51 4.24 -2.13
CA ALA A 131 -1.44 5.04 -2.94
C ALA A 131 -0.84 6.43 -3.24
N GLN A 132 -1.27 7.03 -4.35
CA GLN A 132 -1.09 8.46 -4.57
C GLN A 132 -2.32 9.18 -4.03
N ASN A 133 -2.15 9.93 -2.95
CA ASN A 133 -3.23 10.67 -2.31
C ASN A 133 -3.03 12.16 -2.62
N TYR A 134 -4.04 12.85 -3.13
CA TYR A 134 -3.96 14.29 -3.41
C TYR A 134 -4.95 15.04 -2.53
N ALA A 135 -4.47 16.06 -1.83
CA ALA A 135 -5.33 17.01 -1.12
C ALA A 135 -5.96 17.96 -2.15
N LEU A 136 -7.28 18.01 -2.16
CA LEU A 136 -8.08 18.90 -3.00
C LEU A 136 -8.89 19.83 -2.10
N SER A 137 -9.09 21.07 -2.54
CA SER A 137 -9.97 22.01 -1.84
C SER A 137 -10.86 22.71 -2.86
N ILE A 138 -12.15 22.85 -2.52
CA ILE A 138 -13.14 23.51 -3.37
C ILE A 138 -13.71 24.69 -2.59
N ALA A 139 -13.72 25.85 -3.24
CA ALA A 139 -14.29 27.06 -2.68
C ALA A 139 -15.79 26.93 -2.38
N ALA A 140 -16.29 27.79 -1.49
CA ALA A 140 -17.71 27.92 -1.22
C ALA A 140 -18.48 28.31 -2.51
N GLY A 141 -19.58 27.62 -2.79
CA GLY A 141 -20.40 27.85 -3.99
C GLY A 141 -19.71 27.53 -5.32
N GLY A 142 -18.48 27.00 -5.30
CA GLY A 142 -17.62 26.89 -6.47
C GLY A 142 -17.73 25.56 -7.19
N THR A 143 -17.44 25.57 -8.49
CA THR A 143 -17.22 24.37 -9.31
C THR A 143 -15.77 24.35 -9.76
N THR A 144 -15.07 23.25 -9.49
CA THR A 144 -13.66 23.07 -9.84
C THR A 144 -13.48 21.75 -10.61
N SER A 145 -12.80 21.84 -11.75
CA SER A 145 -12.43 20.69 -12.56
C SER A 145 -10.98 20.32 -12.30
N PHE A 146 -10.72 19.03 -12.17
CA PHE A 146 -9.41 18.47 -11.91
C PHE A 146 -9.01 17.58 -13.08
N ALA A 147 -7.80 17.77 -13.58
CA ALA A 147 -7.25 16.98 -14.68
C ALA A 147 -6.00 16.22 -14.22
N LEU A 148 -6.05 14.91 -14.36
CA LEU A 148 -5.01 13.95 -13.99
C LEU A 148 -4.26 13.52 -15.25
N GLU A 149 -2.97 13.84 -15.37
CA GLU A 149 -2.14 13.30 -16.45
C GLU A 149 -1.75 11.85 -16.14
N LEU A 150 -2.07 10.92 -17.04
CA LEU A 150 -1.86 9.49 -16.88
C LEU A 150 -0.62 8.99 -17.63
N SER A 151 0.12 8.06 -17.04
CA SER A 151 1.31 7.43 -17.65
C SER A 151 1.01 6.37 -18.74
N GLY A 152 -0.22 6.32 -19.25
CA GLY A 152 -0.60 5.54 -20.44
C GLY A 152 -1.78 4.57 -20.24
N VAL A 153 -1.99 4.01 -19.04
CA VAL A 153 -3.11 3.09 -18.76
C VAL A 153 -4.22 3.81 -18.01
N LEU A 154 -5.47 3.55 -18.40
CA LEU A 154 -6.67 4.04 -17.69
C LEU A 154 -6.65 3.65 -16.21
N LEU A 155 -7.16 4.54 -15.36
CA LEU A 155 -7.35 4.25 -13.94
C LEU A 155 -8.37 3.12 -13.80
N GLN A 156 -8.12 2.15 -12.92
CA GLN A 156 -9.10 1.11 -12.58
C GLN A 156 -9.89 1.46 -11.32
N LYS A 157 -9.33 2.33 -10.48
CA LYS A 157 -9.93 2.74 -9.21
C LYS A 157 -9.46 4.15 -8.90
N ALA A 158 -10.40 5.03 -8.58
CA ALA A 158 -10.15 6.37 -8.11
C ALA A 158 -11.25 6.72 -7.11
N THR A 159 -10.88 6.94 -5.86
CA THR A 159 -11.83 7.18 -4.77
C THR A 159 -11.65 8.57 -4.21
N LEU A 160 -12.73 9.34 -4.14
CA LEU A 160 -12.76 10.66 -3.52
C LEU A 160 -13.27 10.53 -2.09
N TRP A 161 -12.46 10.93 -1.13
CA TRP A 161 -12.80 10.91 0.29
C TRP A 161 -13.07 12.33 0.80
N HIS A 162 -14.02 12.47 1.72
CA HIS A 162 -14.05 13.64 2.59
C HIS A 162 -12.76 13.68 3.42
N ARG A 163 -12.14 14.87 3.55
CA ARG A 163 -10.87 14.99 4.28
C ARG A 163 -10.98 14.47 5.71
N GLN A 164 -12.05 14.83 6.41
CA GLN A 164 -12.30 14.39 7.78
C GLN A 164 -12.46 12.87 7.90
N ALA A 165 -13.15 12.24 6.94
CA ALA A 165 -13.35 10.78 6.95
C ALA A 165 -12.04 10.04 6.64
N PHE A 166 -11.24 10.56 5.72
CA PHE A 166 -9.91 10.04 5.41
C PHE A 166 -8.98 10.11 6.63
N ASP A 167 -8.91 11.27 7.29
CA ASP A 167 -8.08 11.47 8.48
C ASP A 167 -8.58 10.62 9.67
N ALA A 168 -9.91 10.47 9.84
CA ALA A 168 -10.48 9.60 10.86
C ALA A 168 -10.15 8.12 10.62
N GLN A 169 -10.23 7.64 9.37
CA GLN A 169 -9.85 6.27 9.00
C GLN A 169 -8.35 6.03 9.27
N ALA A 170 -7.49 6.96 8.88
CA ALA A 170 -6.07 6.88 9.16
C ALA A 170 -5.79 6.85 10.67
N GLY A 171 -6.49 7.70 11.44
CA GLY A 171 -6.39 7.73 12.91
C GLY A 171 -6.82 6.43 13.58
N GLN A 172 -7.93 5.82 13.15
CA GLN A 172 -8.38 4.53 13.68
C GLN A 172 -7.37 3.42 13.40
N LEU A 173 -6.80 3.38 12.19
CA LEU A 173 -5.80 2.38 11.82
C LEU A 173 -4.51 2.55 12.63
N ALA A 174 -4.06 3.80 12.82
CA ALA A 174 -2.92 4.12 13.67
C ALA A 174 -3.16 3.72 15.13
N PHE A 175 -4.35 3.98 15.67
CA PHE A 175 -4.73 3.56 17.03
C PHE A 175 -4.69 2.04 17.17
N PHE A 176 -5.31 1.30 16.25
CA PHE A 176 -5.30 -0.16 16.27
C PHE A 176 -3.88 -0.72 16.21
N ASN A 177 -3.05 -0.20 15.29
CA ASN A 177 -1.64 -0.59 15.17
C ASN A 177 -0.87 -0.29 16.47
N GLY A 178 -1.15 0.84 17.13
CA GLY A 178 -0.56 1.19 18.42
C GLY A 178 -0.96 0.23 19.54
N VAL A 179 -2.25 -0.16 19.62
CA VAL A 179 -2.73 -1.14 20.60
C VAL A 179 -2.10 -2.51 20.37
N VAL A 180 -2.09 -3.00 19.13
CA VAL A 180 -1.48 -4.29 18.76
C VAL A 180 0.01 -4.29 19.09
N LEU A 181 0.73 -3.20 18.77
CA LEU A 181 2.14 -3.04 19.11
C LEU A 181 2.36 -3.07 20.62
N GLY A 182 1.50 -2.42 21.42
CA GLY A 182 1.58 -2.45 22.88
C GLY A 182 1.42 -3.86 23.45
N ILE A 183 0.44 -4.63 22.94
CA ILE A 183 0.24 -6.03 23.34
C ILE A 183 1.46 -6.88 22.94
N ALA A 184 1.96 -6.72 21.70
CA ALA A 184 3.13 -7.44 21.22
C ALA A 184 4.37 -7.15 22.07
N PHE A 185 4.56 -5.88 22.47
CA PHE A 185 5.67 -5.47 23.34
C PHE A 185 5.59 -6.11 24.73
N LEU A 186 4.41 -6.08 25.38
CA LEU A 186 4.20 -6.73 26.68
C LEU A 186 4.48 -8.24 26.60
N LEU A 187 4.02 -8.91 25.54
CA LEU A 187 4.30 -10.33 25.31
C LEU A 187 5.80 -10.58 25.09
N GLY A 188 6.47 -9.74 24.30
CA GLY A 188 7.91 -9.83 24.03
C GLY A 188 8.74 -9.71 25.31
N VAL A 189 8.39 -8.77 26.19
CA VAL A 189 9.03 -8.61 27.51
C VAL A 189 8.75 -9.82 28.40
N ALA A 190 7.51 -10.30 28.45
CA ALA A 190 7.15 -11.48 29.25
C ALA A 190 7.97 -12.70 28.83
N ILE A 191 8.12 -12.96 27.52
CA ILE A 191 8.89 -14.10 26.99
C ILE A 191 10.37 -14.01 27.41
N ILE A 192 10.99 -12.83 27.33
CA ILE A 192 12.37 -12.64 27.80
C ILE A 192 12.46 -12.85 29.31
N SER A 193 11.50 -12.36 30.09
CA SER A 193 11.51 -12.55 31.55
C SER A 193 11.43 -14.03 31.93
N MET A 194 10.65 -14.84 31.19
CA MET A 194 10.56 -16.28 31.43
C MET A 194 11.87 -17.01 31.14
N PHE A 195 12.68 -16.52 30.20
CA PHE A 195 14.03 -17.08 29.96
C PHE A 195 14.91 -16.96 31.21
N VAL A 196 14.81 -15.85 31.95
CA VAL A 196 15.55 -15.64 33.20
C VAL A 196 15.10 -16.62 34.28
N VAL A 197 13.80 -16.92 34.35
CA VAL A 197 13.23 -17.86 35.33
C VAL A 197 13.60 -19.31 35.00
N ARG A 198 13.55 -19.68 33.71
CA ARG A 198 13.83 -21.04 33.25
C ARG A 198 14.58 -20.99 31.91
N PRO A 199 15.90 -21.24 31.89
CA PRO A 199 16.73 -21.10 30.69
C PRO A 199 16.54 -22.27 29.72
N MET A 200 15.34 -22.36 29.13
CA MET A 200 15.00 -23.31 28.06
C MET A 200 15.17 -22.62 26.71
N ALA A 201 15.72 -23.33 25.73
CA ALA A 201 15.97 -22.81 24.38
C ALA A 201 14.71 -22.29 23.64
N ILE A 202 13.51 -22.69 24.09
CA ILE A 202 12.24 -22.20 23.55
C ILE A 202 12.05 -20.69 23.75
N PHE A 203 12.44 -20.15 24.92
CA PHE A 203 12.23 -18.74 25.24
C PHE A 203 13.08 -17.77 24.41
N PRO A 204 14.40 -17.95 24.23
CA PRO A 204 15.18 -17.05 23.39
C PRO A 204 14.81 -17.17 21.91
N ALA A 205 14.40 -18.36 21.44
CA ALA A 205 13.94 -18.55 20.07
C ALA A 205 12.63 -17.79 19.80
N THR A 206 11.61 -17.97 20.65
CA THR A 206 10.34 -17.24 20.53
C THR A 206 10.51 -15.76 20.84
N GLY A 207 11.40 -15.39 21.75
CA GLY A 207 11.74 -14.01 22.07
C GLY A 207 12.34 -13.29 20.87
N LEU A 208 13.33 -13.89 20.20
CA LEU A 208 13.90 -13.35 18.96
C LEU A 208 12.81 -13.11 17.91
N PHE A 209 11.91 -14.07 17.74
CA PHE A 209 10.80 -13.95 16.80
C PHE A 209 9.86 -12.78 17.17
N ALA A 210 9.44 -12.69 18.43
CA ALA A 210 8.55 -11.63 18.92
C ALA A 210 9.16 -10.24 18.75
N TRP A 211 10.43 -10.06 19.12
CA TRP A 211 11.14 -8.78 18.98
C TRP A 211 11.35 -8.38 17.52
N SER A 212 11.55 -9.36 16.63
CA SER A 212 11.63 -9.10 15.19
C SER A 212 10.28 -8.64 14.62
N ILE A 213 9.17 -9.24 15.07
CA ILE A 213 7.81 -8.78 14.68
C ILE A 213 7.55 -7.36 15.16
N ILE A 214 7.91 -7.03 16.41
CA ILE A 214 7.78 -5.66 16.94
C ILE A 214 8.57 -4.68 16.05
N GLY A 215 9.82 -5.02 15.71
CA GLY A 215 10.62 -4.22 14.78
C GLY A 215 9.94 -4.04 13.42
N PHE A 216 9.34 -5.09 12.87
CA PHE A 216 8.62 -5.05 11.60
C PHE A 216 7.38 -4.17 11.66
N MET A 217 6.61 -4.27 12.75
CA MET A 217 5.45 -3.41 12.99
C MET A 217 5.84 -1.94 13.12
N LEU A 218 6.93 -1.63 13.83
CA LEU A 218 7.46 -0.26 13.96
C LEU A 218 7.86 0.35 12.61
N LEU A 219 8.52 -0.43 11.76
CA LEU A 219 8.88 0.00 10.40
C LEU A 219 7.64 0.28 9.54
N ASN A 220 6.62 -0.58 9.61
CA ASN A 220 5.40 -0.41 8.84
C ASN A 220 4.49 0.70 9.37
N ALA A 221 4.58 1.01 10.67
CA ALA A 221 3.90 2.15 11.27
C ALA A 221 4.56 3.50 10.88
N GLY A 222 5.72 3.47 10.21
CA GLY A 222 6.41 4.68 9.77
C GLY A 222 7.07 5.47 10.91
N VAL A 223 7.31 4.84 12.07
CA VAL A 223 7.89 5.52 13.24
C VAL A 223 9.27 6.12 12.93
N LEU A 224 10.01 5.52 12.00
CA LEU A 224 11.31 6.02 11.58
C LEU A 224 11.21 7.42 10.94
N SER A 225 10.14 7.70 10.19
CA SER A 225 9.86 9.01 9.60
C SER A 225 9.54 10.11 10.62
N LEU A 226 9.10 9.73 11.84
CA LEU A 226 8.83 10.68 12.92
C LEU A 226 10.11 11.09 13.66
N VAL A 227 11.10 10.19 13.74
CA VAL A 227 12.30 10.36 14.58
C VAL A 227 13.53 10.79 13.76
N THR A 228 13.58 10.43 12.47
CA THR A 228 14.73 10.69 11.61
C THR A 228 14.42 11.65 10.48
N SER A 229 15.44 12.33 9.95
CA SER A 229 15.26 13.17 8.77
C SER A 229 15.00 12.31 7.52
N PRO A 230 14.21 12.80 6.53
CA PRO A 230 13.85 12.02 5.36
C PRO A 230 15.04 11.46 4.56
N ALA A 231 16.19 12.15 4.60
CA ALA A 231 17.42 11.72 3.93
C ALA A 231 18.08 10.50 4.59
N ILE A 232 18.02 10.41 5.93
CA ILE A 232 18.56 9.28 6.68
C ILE A 232 17.64 8.07 6.55
N GLU A 233 16.32 8.30 6.60
CA GLU A 233 15.32 7.25 6.40
C GLU A 233 15.50 6.54 5.05
N GLN A 234 15.57 7.29 3.95
CA GLN A 234 15.74 6.69 2.61
C GLN A 234 17.02 5.87 2.47
N ALA A 235 18.08 6.23 3.19
CA ALA A 235 19.35 5.51 3.16
C ALA A 235 19.33 4.21 3.97
N TYR A 236 18.71 4.21 5.16
CA TYR A 236 18.81 3.10 6.12
C TYR A 236 17.55 2.26 6.27
N GLU A 237 16.36 2.77 5.93
CA GLU A 237 15.11 2.01 6.03
C GLU A 237 15.19 0.67 5.27
N PRO A 238 15.71 0.59 4.03
CA PRO A 238 15.80 -0.68 3.31
C PRO A 238 16.70 -1.70 4.02
N VAL A 239 17.83 -1.25 4.57
CA VAL A 239 18.78 -2.10 5.30
C VAL A 239 18.15 -2.62 6.58
N ILE A 240 17.57 -1.72 7.40
CA ILE A 240 16.92 -2.09 8.67
C ILE A 240 15.77 -3.06 8.41
N ARG A 241 14.97 -2.82 7.36
CA ARG A 241 13.88 -3.72 6.94
C ARG A 241 14.40 -5.10 6.56
N ALA A 242 15.44 -5.18 5.74
CA ALA A 242 16.05 -6.46 5.37
C ALA A 242 16.56 -7.25 6.58
N VAL A 243 17.21 -6.58 7.53
CA VAL A 243 17.69 -7.18 8.77
C VAL A 243 16.52 -7.70 9.61
N VAL A 244 15.50 -6.88 9.84
CA VAL A 244 14.32 -7.24 10.65
C VAL A 244 13.58 -8.44 10.04
N GLU A 245 13.32 -8.41 8.73
CA GLU A 245 12.64 -9.52 8.04
C GLU A 245 13.48 -10.81 8.05
N SER A 246 14.80 -10.70 7.98
CA SER A 246 15.70 -11.85 8.13
C SER A 246 15.69 -12.40 9.55
N LEU A 247 15.66 -11.54 10.57
CA LEU A 247 15.53 -11.97 11.98
C LEU A 247 14.17 -12.62 12.26
N MET A 248 13.09 -12.20 11.59
CA MET A 248 11.79 -12.88 11.65
C MET A 248 11.89 -14.31 11.13
N LEU A 249 12.57 -14.53 10.00
CA LEU A 249 12.81 -15.87 9.44
C LEU A 249 13.63 -16.74 10.40
N ILE A 250 14.70 -16.20 10.96
CA ILE A 250 15.55 -16.90 11.93
C ILE A 250 14.72 -17.28 13.17
N GLY A 251 14.01 -16.31 13.74
CA GLY A 251 13.17 -16.50 14.91
C GLY A 251 12.09 -17.56 14.69
N LEU A 252 11.36 -17.49 13.57
CA LEU A 252 10.34 -18.48 13.24
C LEU A 252 10.95 -19.88 13.11
N SER A 253 12.05 -20.01 12.37
CA SER A 253 12.74 -21.29 12.14
C SER A 253 13.22 -21.93 13.46
N LEU A 254 13.88 -21.14 14.31
CA LEU A 254 14.36 -21.61 15.61
C LEU A 254 13.21 -21.92 16.58
N SER A 255 12.11 -21.16 16.52
CA SER A 255 10.94 -21.42 17.35
C SER A 255 10.29 -22.76 16.99
N LEU A 256 10.20 -23.11 15.70
CA LEU A 256 9.67 -24.40 15.26
C LEU A 256 10.53 -25.58 15.73
N VAL A 257 11.86 -25.47 15.58
CA VAL A 257 12.81 -26.48 16.06
C VAL A 257 12.65 -26.74 17.56
N THR A 258 12.53 -25.68 18.35
CA THR A 258 12.53 -25.76 19.81
C THR A 258 11.17 -26.14 20.40
N VAL A 259 10.06 -25.59 19.89
CA VAL A 259 8.69 -25.88 20.35
C VAL A 259 8.31 -27.33 20.06
N LEU A 260 8.54 -27.79 18.82
CA LEU A 260 8.15 -29.13 18.37
C LEU A 260 9.18 -30.22 18.72
N GLN A 261 10.32 -29.83 19.29
CA GLN A 261 11.45 -30.73 19.57
C GLN A 261 11.83 -31.57 18.33
N LEU A 262 11.99 -30.90 17.18
CA LEU A 262 12.15 -31.59 15.89
C LEU A 262 13.38 -32.50 15.86
N ALA A 263 14.44 -32.17 16.60
CA ALA A 263 15.61 -33.01 16.73
C ALA A 263 15.27 -34.45 17.17
N LYS A 264 14.23 -34.62 18.00
CA LYS A 264 13.76 -35.93 18.46
C LYS A 264 12.68 -36.50 17.56
N ASN A 265 11.73 -35.67 17.12
CA ASN A 265 10.47 -36.15 16.54
C ASN A 265 10.46 -36.19 15.00
N ALA A 266 11.29 -35.38 14.35
CA ALA A 266 11.39 -35.26 12.90
C ALA A 266 12.77 -34.72 12.49
N PRO A 267 13.82 -35.56 12.42
CA PRO A 267 15.20 -35.11 12.19
C PRO A 267 15.38 -34.44 10.83
N PHE A 268 14.63 -34.87 9.80
CA PHE A 268 14.60 -34.20 8.50
C PHE A 268 14.04 -32.78 8.60
N GLY A 269 12.92 -32.59 9.30
CA GLY A 269 12.36 -31.26 9.56
C GLY A 269 13.32 -30.39 10.37
N ASN A 270 13.98 -30.97 11.38
CA ASN A 270 15.00 -30.28 12.16
C ASN A 270 16.13 -29.73 11.28
N ALA A 271 16.71 -30.55 10.39
CA ALA A 271 17.75 -30.11 9.47
C ALA A 271 17.24 -28.99 8.55
N LEU A 272 16.02 -29.13 8.01
CA LEU A 272 15.41 -28.15 7.12
C LEU A 272 15.25 -26.77 7.77
N PHE A 273 14.71 -26.70 8.99
CA PHE A 273 14.54 -25.42 9.69
C PHE A 273 15.85 -24.83 10.22
N TRP A 274 16.85 -25.67 10.54
CA TRP A 274 18.19 -25.16 10.81
C TRP A 274 18.83 -24.55 9.56
N MET A 275 18.67 -25.18 8.40
CA MET A 275 19.14 -24.61 7.13
C MET A 275 18.45 -23.27 6.83
N SER A 276 17.15 -23.14 7.07
CA SER A 276 16.45 -21.86 6.88
C SER A 276 16.89 -20.79 7.89
N ALA A 277 17.22 -21.15 9.13
CA ALA A 277 17.79 -20.22 10.11
C ALA A 277 19.19 -19.74 9.68
N ILE A 278 20.04 -20.64 9.18
CA ILE A 278 21.37 -20.28 8.65
C ILE A 278 21.23 -19.39 7.40
N ALA A 279 20.31 -19.72 6.49
CA ALA A 279 20.02 -18.91 5.31
C ALA A 279 19.55 -17.50 5.72
N GLY A 280 18.69 -17.39 6.74
CA GLY A 280 18.27 -16.11 7.31
C GLY A 280 19.44 -15.27 7.82
N PHE A 281 20.44 -15.90 8.46
CA PHE A 281 21.65 -15.19 8.86
C PHE A 281 22.46 -14.70 7.65
N GLY A 282 22.51 -15.49 6.58
CA GLY A 282 23.07 -15.07 5.29
C GLY A 282 22.34 -13.85 4.71
N PHE A 283 21.01 -13.79 4.82
CA PHE A 283 20.21 -12.66 4.34
C PHE A 283 20.46 -11.38 5.15
N VAL A 284 20.76 -11.47 6.45
CA VAL A 284 21.20 -10.31 7.25
C VAL A 284 22.47 -9.71 6.63
N GLY A 285 23.45 -10.55 6.27
CA GLY A 285 24.67 -10.10 5.61
C GLY A 285 24.42 -9.48 4.24
N LEU A 286 23.59 -10.12 3.41
CA LEU A 286 23.18 -9.59 2.11
C LEU A 286 22.41 -8.26 2.23
N GLY A 287 21.67 -8.05 3.31
CA GLY A 287 20.92 -6.83 3.58
C GLY A 287 21.76 -5.55 3.62
N PHE A 288 23.07 -5.66 3.88
CA PHE A 288 23.99 -4.52 3.85
C PHE A 288 24.49 -4.18 2.44
N VAL A 289 24.42 -5.10 1.49
CA VAL A 289 24.90 -4.91 0.10
C VAL A 289 23.72 -4.65 -0.82
N GLU A 290 22.71 -5.52 -0.79
CA GLU A 290 21.51 -5.45 -1.61
C GLU A 290 20.26 -5.67 -0.73
N PRO A 291 19.75 -4.61 -0.09
CA PRO A 291 18.63 -4.73 0.87
C PRO A 291 17.35 -5.27 0.23
N LEU A 292 17.08 -4.89 -1.03
CA LEU A 292 15.87 -5.28 -1.75
C LEU A 292 15.83 -6.78 -2.07
N THR A 293 16.96 -7.38 -2.46
CA THR A 293 17.05 -8.81 -2.76
C THR A 293 17.00 -9.63 -1.47
N ALA A 294 17.70 -9.17 -0.41
CA ALA A 294 17.66 -9.79 0.91
C ALA A 294 16.25 -9.82 1.51
N SER A 295 15.53 -8.69 1.50
CA SER A 295 14.13 -8.61 1.97
C SER A 295 13.20 -9.53 1.17
N GLY A 296 13.34 -9.54 -0.17
CA GLY A 296 12.56 -10.44 -1.03
C GLY A 296 12.77 -11.92 -0.70
N LEU A 297 14.03 -12.36 -0.60
CA LEU A 297 14.39 -13.74 -0.25
C LEU A 297 13.94 -14.12 1.16
N ALA A 298 14.08 -13.21 2.13
CA ALA A 298 13.64 -13.42 3.51
C ALA A 298 12.12 -13.67 3.56
N ARG A 299 11.30 -12.89 2.84
CA ARG A 299 9.84 -13.06 2.79
C ARG A 299 9.41 -14.37 2.15
N ILE A 300 10.01 -14.76 1.03
CA ILE A 300 9.71 -16.02 0.35
C ILE A 300 10.06 -17.19 1.26
N SER A 301 11.24 -17.13 1.87
CA SER A 301 11.70 -18.15 2.80
C SER A 301 10.83 -18.20 4.04
N PHE A 302 10.37 -17.05 4.55
CA PHE A 302 9.47 -16.96 5.69
C PHE A 302 8.13 -17.62 5.40
N ALA A 303 7.52 -17.31 4.25
CA ALA A 303 6.28 -17.94 3.80
C ALA A 303 6.44 -19.47 3.64
N GLY A 304 7.56 -19.90 3.05
CA GLY A 304 7.89 -21.32 2.91
C GLY A 304 8.05 -22.02 4.26
N VAL A 305 8.80 -21.43 5.19
CA VAL A 305 8.98 -21.94 6.55
C VAL A 305 7.67 -21.98 7.32
N ALA A 306 6.81 -20.98 7.17
CA ALA A 306 5.51 -20.95 7.80
C ALA A 306 4.60 -22.09 7.28
N ALA A 307 4.51 -22.26 5.97
CA ALA A 307 3.72 -23.33 5.35
C ALA A 307 4.25 -24.73 5.73
N LEU A 308 5.56 -24.94 5.64
CA LEU A 308 6.20 -26.20 6.04
C LEU A 308 6.09 -26.45 7.55
N GLY A 309 6.14 -25.39 8.36
CA GLY A 309 5.92 -25.44 9.80
C GLY A 309 4.53 -25.95 10.13
N LEU A 310 3.50 -25.38 9.49
CA LEU A 310 2.11 -25.83 9.63
C LEU A 310 1.95 -27.30 9.20
N LEU A 311 2.50 -27.70 8.05
CA LEU A 311 2.49 -29.09 7.59
C LEU A 311 3.17 -30.02 8.61
N THR A 312 4.30 -29.60 9.17
CA THR A 312 5.03 -30.36 10.19
C THR A 312 4.18 -30.51 11.46
N CYS A 313 3.48 -29.46 11.89
CA CYS A 313 2.54 -29.53 13.01
C CYS A 313 1.42 -30.55 12.75
N LEU A 314 0.83 -30.56 11.55
CA LEU A 314 -0.21 -31.54 11.17
C LEU A 314 0.31 -32.98 11.17
N ILE A 315 1.52 -33.21 10.64
CA ILE A 315 2.15 -34.55 10.61
C ILE A 315 2.49 -35.03 12.03
N LEU A 316 2.96 -34.14 12.92
CA LEU A 316 3.27 -34.53 14.30
C LEU A 316 2.00 -34.74 15.13
N TRP A 317 0.93 -34.01 14.84
CA TRP A 317 -0.36 -34.21 15.47
C TRP A 317 -1.00 -35.55 15.09
N SER A 318 -0.94 -35.94 13.81
CA SER A 318 -1.41 -37.28 13.39
C SER A 318 -0.62 -38.42 14.03
N ARG A 319 0.60 -38.13 14.52
CA ARG A 319 1.45 -39.05 15.30
C ARG A 319 1.20 -39.00 16.82
N ASN A 320 0.15 -38.33 17.29
CA ASN A 320 -0.23 -38.17 18.71
C ASN A 320 0.87 -37.55 19.60
N ILE A 321 1.71 -36.67 19.05
CA ILE A 321 2.71 -35.95 19.85
C ILE A 321 2.00 -34.79 20.57
N SER A 322 1.94 -34.87 21.90
CA SER A 322 1.15 -33.96 22.75
C SER A 322 1.41 -32.47 22.54
N ARG A 323 2.65 -32.07 22.21
CA ARG A 323 3.03 -30.67 21.95
C ARG A 323 2.57 -30.14 20.58
N ALA A 324 2.29 -31.02 19.63
CA ALA A 324 1.78 -30.61 18.32
C ALA A 324 0.33 -30.12 18.42
N GLY A 325 -0.47 -30.73 19.29
CA GLY A 325 -1.86 -30.31 19.53
C GLY A 325 -1.97 -28.87 20.06
N SER A 326 -1.13 -28.51 21.05
CA SER A 326 -1.09 -27.13 21.55
C SER A 326 -0.61 -26.12 20.51
N SER A 327 0.33 -26.51 19.64
CA SER A 327 0.82 -25.62 18.57
C SER A 327 -0.23 -25.43 17.47
N LEU A 328 -0.94 -26.48 17.05
CA LEU A 328 -1.99 -26.38 16.04
C LEU A 328 -3.11 -25.41 16.43
N MET A 329 -3.48 -25.37 17.71
CA MET A 329 -4.49 -24.43 18.18
C MET A 329 -4.07 -22.97 17.95
N VAL A 330 -2.79 -22.65 18.08
CA VAL A 330 -2.25 -21.32 17.76
C VAL A 330 -2.28 -21.05 16.26
N TRP A 331 -1.92 -22.05 15.44
CA TRP A 331 -1.90 -21.92 13.98
C TRP A 331 -3.28 -21.70 13.35
N PHE A 332 -4.36 -22.23 13.94
CA PHE A 332 -5.73 -22.04 13.43
C PHE A 332 -6.40 -20.74 13.90
N ILE A 333 -5.84 -20.09 14.93
CA ILE A 333 -6.32 -18.79 15.41
C ILE A 333 -5.75 -17.63 14.57
N VAL A 334 -4.57 -17.84 13.95
CA VAL A 334 -3.86 -16.88 13.07
C VAL A 334 -4.33 -17.05 11.63
#